data_AF-A0A523AY15-F1
#
_entry.id   AF-A0A523AY15-F1
#
_cell.length_a   1.000
_cell.length_b   1.000
_cell.length_c   1.000
_cell.angle_alpha   90.00
_cell.angle_beta   90.00
_cell.angle_gamma   90.00
#
_symmetry.space_group_name_H-M   'P 1'
#
loop_
_entity.id
_entity.type
_entity.pdbx_description
1 polymer ?
#
loop_
_entity_poly.entity_id
_entity_poly.type
_entity_poly.pdbx_seq_one_letter_code
_entity_poly.pdbx_strand_id
1 'polypeptide(L)'
;MSGKREGMSPEGFLLAGLLLLLLGILLLVLGMRGMGEGRVEGGGVIVIGPLPIAFGTSEGMAKAMAAAGLVLALLFLFLLLRGWKGF
;
A
#
# COMPACT_ATOMS: atom_id res chain seq x y z
N MET A 1 -16.52 1.54 -37.26
CA MET A 1 -16.85 0.90 -35.97
C MET A 1 -16.42 1.86 -34.87
N SER A 2 -17.35 2.64 -34.29
CA SER A 2 -17.04 3.65 -33.28
C SER A 2 -17.38 3.10 -31.90
N GLY A 3 -16.36 2.85 -31.08
CA GLY A 3 -16.50 2.33 -29.72
C GLY A 3 -17.07 3.40 -28.79
N LYS A 4 -18.28 3.18 -28.30
CA LYS A 4 -18.96 4.00 -27.30
C LYS A 4 -18.18 3.90 -25.98
N ARG A 5 -17.43 4.95 -25.62
CA ARG A 5 -16.78 5.04 -24.30
C ARG A 5 -17.86 5.37 -23.27
N GLU A 6 -18.38 4.35 -22.61
CA GLU A 6 -19.29 4.52 -21.49
C GLU A 6 -18.47 4.91 -20.26
N GLY A 7 -18.29 6.22 -20.07
CA GLY A 7 -17.83 6.78 -18.80
C GLY A 7 -18.94 6.66 -17.76
N MET A 8 -18.58 6.33 -16.52
CA MET A 8 -19.53 6.28 -15.42
C MET A 8 -20.15 7.65 -15.21
N SER A 9 -21.47 7.70 -15.01
CA SER A 9 -22.16 8.96 -14.74
C SER A 9 -21.77 9.55 -13.37
N PRO A 10 -21.93 10.86 -13.14
CA PRO A 10 -21.59 11.50 -11.87
C PRO A 10 -22.21 10.80 -10.64
N GLU A 11 -23.47 10.35 -10.76
CA GLU A 11 -24.13 9.54 -9.74
C GLU A 11 -23.53 8.15 -9.56
N GLY A 12 -23.01 7.54 -10.63
CA GLY A 12 -22.26 6.29 -10.55
C GLY A 12 -20.98 6.42 -9.73
N PHE A 13 -20.26 7.54 -9.84
CA PHE A 13 -19.09 7.81 -9.00
C PHE A 13 -19.44 7.96 -7.53
N LEU A 14 -20.56 8.64 -7.22
CA LEU A 14 -21.05 8.79 -5.85
C LEU A 14 -21.44 7.44 -5.23
N LEU A 15 -22.14 6.59 -5.99
CA LEU A 15 -22.51 5.24 -5.56
C LEU A 15 -21.28 4.34 -5.38
N ALA A 16 -20.31 4.39 -6.30
CA ALA A 16 -19.08 3.64 -6.20
C ALA A 16 -18.24 4.07 -4.98
N GLY A 17 -18.14 5.39 -4.73
CA GLY A 17 -17.47 5.94 -3.56
C GLY A 17 -18.14 5.52 -2.24
N LEU A 18 -19.47 5.57 -2.19
CA LEU A 18 -20.23 5.12 -1.02
C LEU A 18 -20.05 3.61 -0.78
N LEU A 19 -20.08 2.80 -1.83
CA LEU A 19 -19.80 1.35 -1.74
C LEU A 19 -18.38 1.08 -1.22
N LEU A 20 -17.37 1.80 -1.73
CA LEU A 20 -15.99 1.69 -1.24
C LEU A 20 -15.88 2.07 0.24
N LEU A 21 -16.53 3.16 0.65
CA LEU A 21 -16.54 3.61 2.04
C LEU A 21 -17.14 2.53 2.96
N LEU A 22 -18.32 2.01 2.60
CA LEU A 22 -18.99 0.95 3.37
C LEU A 22 -18.13 -0.32 3.44
N LEU A 23 -17.50 -0.70 2.33
CA LEU A 23 -16.57 -1.82 2.30
C LEU A 23 -15.37 -1.58 3.22
N GLY A 24 -14.78 -0.38 3.20
CA GLY A 24 -13.67 -0.01 4.09
C GLY A 24 -14.05 -0.10 5.56
N ILE A 25 -15.22 0.42 5.94
CA ILE A 25 -15.73 0.35 7.32
C ILE A 25 -15.98 -1.11 7.73
N LEU A 26 -16.59 -1.91 6.85
CA LEU A 26 -16.83 -3.34 7.10
C LEU A 26 -15.51 -4.08 7.38
N LEU A 27 -14.49 -3.85 6.55
CA LEU A 27 -13.17 -4.45 6.73
C LEU A 27 -12.50 -4.02 8.05
N LEU A 28 -12.66 -2.75 8.44
CA LEU A 28 -12.17 -2.25 9.73
C LEU A 28 -12.81 -3.01 10.90
N VAL A 29 -14.14 -3.11 10.90
CA VAL A 29 -14.91 -3.79 11.98
C VAL A 29 -14.55 -5.28 12.05
N LEU A 30 -14.39 -5.94 10.89
CA LEU A 30 -13.96 -7.33 10.84
C LEU A 30 -12.53 -7.51 11.35
N GLY A 31 -11.62 -6.58 11.02
CA GLY A 31 -10.22 -6.61 11.50
C GLY A 31 -10.10 -6.42 13.02
N MET A 32 -10.98 -5.60 13.61
CA MET A 32 -10.99 -5.36 15.06
C MET A 32 -11.42 -6.59 15.87
N ARG A 33 -12.19 -7.53 15.30
CA ARG A 33 -12.63 -8.74 16.01
C ARG A 33 -11.51 -9.72 16.35
N GLY A 34 -10.34 -9.60 15.74
CA GLY A 34 -9.15 -10.41 16.04
C GLY A 34 -8.15 -9.76 17.01
N MET A 35 -8.37 -8.51 17.43
CA MET A 35 -7.49 -7.78 18.33
C MET A 35 -7.78 -8.15 19.80
N GLY A 36 -7.31 -9.34 20.24
CA GLY A 36 -7.20 -9.64 21.67
C GLY A 36 -6.11 -8.79 22.34
N GLU A 37 -5.82 -9.03 23.63
CA GLU A 37 -4.74 -8.36 24.43
C GLU A 37 -3.30 -8.62 23.92
N GLY A 38 -3.12 -8.84 22.62
CA GLY A 38 -1.82 -9.04 21.99
C GLY A 38 -0.96 -7.79 22.11
N ARG A 39 0.32 -7.96 22.42
CA ARG A 39 1.32 -6.90 22.33
C ARG A 39 1.31 -6.34 20.91
N VAL A 40 1.03 -5.04 20.79
CA VAL A 40 1.10 -4.34 19.51
C VAL A 40 2.57 -4.23 19.13
N GLU A 41 2.97 -4.93 18.06
CA GLU A 41 4.28 -4.78 17.46
C GLU A 41 4.18 -3.82 16.25
N GLY A 42 4.96 -2.76 16.29
CA GLY A 42 5.08 -1.77 15.22
C GLY A 42 6.47 -1.78 14.57
N GLY A 43 6.57 -1.21 13.38
CA GLY A 43 7.82 -0.99 12.66
C GLY A 43 7.64 -0.02 11.50
N GLY A 44 8.74 0.41 10.91
CA GLY A 44 8.74 1.27 9.73
C GLY A 44 10.01 1.16 8.90
N VAL A 45 10.01 1.86 7.76
CA VAL A 45 11.16 1.99 6.86
C VAL A 45 11.34 3.47 6.51
N ILE A 46 12.54 3.98 6.72
CA ILE A 46 12.96 5.28 6.18
C ILE A 46 13.72 5.03 4.89
N VAL A 47 13.34 5.67 3.79
CA VAL A 47 13.96 5.49 2.48
C VAL A 47 14.76 6.75 2.14
N ILE A 48 16.10 6.64 2.11
CA ILE A 48 17.01 7.74 1.74
C ILE A 48 17.62 7.38 0.38
N GLY A 49 17.07 7.95 -0.69
CA GLY A 49 17.37 7.47 -2.04
C GLY A 49 16.98 5.99 -2.20
N PRO A 50 17.74 5.15 -2.92
CA PRO A 50 17.43 3.72 -3.04
C PRO A 50 17.80 2.91 -1.79
N LEU A 51 18.29 3.53 -0.71
CA LEU A 51 18.76 2.83 0.49
C LEU A 51 17.67 2.83 1.59
N PRO A 52 17.03 1.68 1.87
CA PRO A 52 16.03 1.57 2.92
C PRO A 52 16.68 1.30 4.29
N ILE A 53 16.20 1.99 5.33
CA ILE A 53 16.56 1.79 6.73
C ILE A 53 15.32 1.28 7.45
N ALA A 54 15.29 -0.01 7.75
CA ALA A 54 14.17 -0.66 8.43
C ALA A 54 14.38 -0.72 9.94
N PHE A 55 13.30 -0.53 10.69
CA PHE A 55 13.26 -0.60 12.14
C PHE A 55 11.96 -1.25 12.61
N GLY A 56 12.02 -1.91 13.77
CA GLY A 56 10.87 -2.61 14.35
C GLY A 56 11.02 -2.71 15.86
N THR A 57 9.88 -2.73 16.53
CA THR A 57 9.77 -2.94 17.99
C THR A 57 10.01 -4.39 18.41
N SER A 58 9.98 -5.32 17.45
CA SER A 58 10.38 -6.71 17.60
C SER A 58 11.31 -7.10 16.45
N GLU A 59 12.07 -8.18 16.63
CA GLU A 59 12.88 -8.75 15.55
C GLU A 59 12.01 -9.15 14.34
N GLY A 60 10.81 -9.68 14.59
CA GLY A 60 9.85 -10.03 13.55
C GLY A 60 9.44 -8.81 12.73
N MET A 61 9.07 -7.71 13.39
CA MET A 61 8.73 -6.46 12.71
C MET A 61 9.92 -5.84 12.00
N ALA A 62 11.11 -5.87 12.59
CA ALA A 62 12.31 -5.36 11.93
C ALA A 62 12.62 -6.12 10.64
N LYS A 63 12.50 -7.46 10.64
CA LYS A 63 12.64 -8.31 9.44
C LYS A 63 11.55 -8.03 8.41
N ALA A 64 10.30 -7.91 8.84
CA ALA A 64 9.17 -7.60 7.95
C ALA A 64 9.37 -6.24 7.26
N MET A 65 9.81 -5.23 8.01
CA MET A 65 10.11 -3.90 7.47
C MET A 65 11.34 -3.91 6.56
N ALA A 66 12.38 -4.70 6.88
CA ALA A 66 13.53 -4.86 6.01
C ALA A 66 13.14 -5.47 4.65
N ALA A 67 12.29 -6.50 4.65
CA ALA A 67 11.76 -7.09 3.43
C ALA A 67 10.92 -6.08 2.62
N ALA A 68 10.02 -5.35 3.28
CA ALA A 68 9.23 -4.29 2.63
C ALA A 68 10.12 -3.20 2.03
N GLY A 69 11.13 -2.73 2.77
CA GLY A 69 12.09 -1.75 2.32
C GLY A 69 12.91 -2.23 1.11
N LEU A 70 13.33 -3.49 1.10
CA LEU A 70 14.04 -4.08 -0.03
C LEU A 70 13.15 -4.13 -1.29
N VAL A 71 11.88 -4.52 -1.16
CA VAL A 71 10.93 -4.51 -2.29
C VAL A 71 10.76 -3.09 -2.84
N LEU A 72 10.62 -2.10 -1.96
CA LEU A 72 10.53 -0.69 -2.37
C LEU A 72 11.81 -0.20 -3.09
N ALA A 73 12.98 -0.57 -2.58
CA ALA A 73 14.26 -0.23 -3.19
C ALA A 73 14.42 -0.86 -4.60
N LEU A 74 14.06 -2.14 -4.75
CA LEU A 74 14.09 -2.82 -6.04
C LEU A 74 13.09 -2.22 -7.03
N LEU A 75 11.89 -1.87 -6.58
CA LEU A 75 10.89 -1.19 -7.40
C LEU A 75 11.40 0.18 -7.85
N PHE A 76 11.96 0.96 -6.93
CA PHE A 76 12.55 2.27 -7.23
C PHE A 76 13.67 2.13 -8.26
N LEU A 77 14.59 1.18 -8.07
CA LEU A 77 15.68 0.91 -9.01
C LEU A 77 15.14 0.46 -10.37
N PHE A 78 14.14 -0.43 -10.40
CA PHE A 78 13.51 -0.88 -11.64
C PHE A 78 12.89 0.27 -12.42
N LEU A 79 12.15 1.15 -11.75
CA LEU A 79 11.56 2.33 -12.36
C LEU A 79 12.62 3.30 -12.86
N LEU A 80 13.69 3.52 -12.07
CA LEU A 80 14.81 4.35 -12.45
C LEU A 80 15.52 3.81 -13.70
N LEU A 81 15.83 2.52 -13.74
CA LEU A 81 16.46 1.84 -14.88
C LEU A 81 15.56 1.85 -16.13
N ARG A 82 14.24 1.75 -15.96
CA ARG A 82 13.28 1.89 -17.07
C ARG A 82 13.23 3.32 -17.59
N GLY A 83 13.31 4.31 -16.71
CA GLY A 83 13.30 5.74 -17.03
C GLY A 83 14.63 6.28 -17.58
N TRP A 84 15.76 5.60 -17.32
CA TRP A 84 17.10 6.01 -17.73
C TRP A 84 17.33 5.92 -19.25
N LYS A 85 16.45 5.25 -20.02
CA LYS A 85 16.58 5.13 -21.49
C LYS A 85 16.36 6.44 -22.27
N GLY A 86 16.44 7.62 -21.64
CA GLY A 86 16.05 8.89 -22.25
C GLY A 86 16.76 10.14 -21.74
N PHE A 87 18.08 10.07 -21.48
CA PHE A 87 18.94 11.26 -21.46
C PHE A 87 20.20 11.00 -22.28
#